data_AF-A0A2G6DSS4-F1
#
_entry.id   AF-A0A2G6DSS4-F1
#
_cell.length_a   1.000
_cell.length_b   1.000
_cell.length_c   1.000
_cell.angle_alpha   90.00
_cell.angle_beta   90.00
_cell.angle_gamma   90.00
#
_symmetry.space_group_name_H-M   'P 1'
#
loop_
_entity.id
_entity.type
_entity.pdbx_description
1 polymer ?
#
loop_
_entity_poly.entity_id
_entity_poly.type
_entity_poly.pdbx_seq_one_letter_code
_entity_poly.pdbx_strand_id
1 'polypeptide(L)'
;MSPSAKYGVWLLVVRGEVTVARAASQVGVGRSTIIRVRQVAHEGALAVSEPGWPGESARDVEWVQAHAEIERFGEAVKGLVVKLTLLEKGARN
;
A
#
# COMPACT_ATOMS: atom_id res chain seq x y z
N MET A 1 19.43 -21.21 7.85
CA MET A 1 19.29 -20.20 8.93
C MET A 1 17.87 -20.22 9.47
N SER A 2 17.74 -20.25 10.79
CA SER A 2 16.44 -20.09 11.47
C SER A 2 15.85 -18.69 11.21
N PRO A 3 14.52 -18.52 11.34
CA PRO A 3 13.88 -17.19 11.24
C PRO A 3 14.52 -16.14 12.16
N SER A 4 14.78 -16.48 13.43
CA SER A 4 15.43 -15.56 14.38
C SER A 4 16.84 -15.17 13.97
N ALA A 5 17.61 -16.08 13.37
CA ALA A 5 18.94 -15.76 12.85
C ALA A 5 18.87 -14.80 11.65
N LYS A 6 17.87 -14.94 10.77
CA LYS A 6 17.66 -14.00 9.66
C LYS A 6 17.31 -12.61 10.19
N TYR A 7 16.44 -12.53 11.19
CA TYR A 7 16.04 -11.28 11.83
C TYR A 7 17.21 -10.57 12.51
N GLY A 8 18.01 -11.30 13.30
CA GLY A 8 19.20 -10.75 13.95
C GLY A 8 20.19 -10.17 12.95
N VAL A 9 20.51 -10.91 11.88
CA VAL A 9 21.41 -10.40 10.83
C VAL A 9 20.85 -9.18 10.12
N TRP A 10 19.54 -9.17 9.83
CA TRP A 10 18.89 -8.01 9.23
C TRP A 10 19.04 -6.76 10.10
N LEU A 11 18.83 -6.86 11.42
CA LEU A 11 18.97 -5.75 12.36
C LEU A 11 20.38 -5.16 12.35
N LEU A 12 21.42 -6.01 12.42
CA LEU A 12 22.81 -5.54 12.43
C LEU A 12 23.16 -4.81 11.13
N VAL A 13 22.70 -5.33 9.99
CA VAL A 13 22.98 -4.75 8.66
C VAL A 13 22.21 -3.44 8.44
N VAL A 14 20.93 -3.38 8.81
CA VAL A 14 20.10 -2.17 8.59
C VAL A 14 20.50 -1.02 9.50
N ARG A 15 21.03 -1.32 10.70
CA ARG A 15 21.60 -0.33 11.63
C ARG A 15 23.02 0.13 11.24
N GLY A 16 23.62 -0.50 10.24
CA GLY A 16 25.00 -0.20 9.81
C GLY A 16 26.08 -0.74 10.76
N GLU A 17 25.73 -1.60 11.72
CA GLU A 17 26.66 -2.18 12.69
C GLU A 17 27.61 -3.19 12.02
N VAL A 18 27.15 -3.85 10.95
CA VAL A 18 27.96 -4.76 10.14
C VAL A 18 27.66 -4.59 8.65
N THR A 19 28.67 -4.81 7.81
CA THR A 19 28.48 -4.86 6.36
C THR A 19 27.86 -6.19 5.93
N VAL A 20 27.22 -6.20 4.76
CA VAL A 20 26.67 -7.42 4.13
C VAL A 20 27.73 -8.52 4.00
N ALA A 21 28.95 -8.16 3.62
CA ALA A 21 30.05 -9.12 3.49
C ALA A 21 30.45 -9.71 4.84
N ARG A 22 30.58 -8.88 5.89
CA ARG A 22 30.92 -9.33 7.23
C ARG A 22 29.83 -10.22 7.83
N ALA A 23 28.57 -9.83 7.69
CA ALA A 23 27.43 -10.63 8.11
C ALA A 23 27.42 -12.00 7.41
N ALA A 24 27.59 -12.03 6.09
CA ALA A 24 27.64 -13.26 5.31
C ALA A 24 28.74 -14.21 5.81
N SER A 25 29.95 -13.69 6.04
CA SER A 25 31.07 -14.46 6.60
C SER A 25 30.78 -14.99 8.01
N GLN A 26 30.22 -14.17 8.90
CA GLN A 26 29.93 -14.56 10.29
C GLN A 26 28.91 -15.70 10.40
N VAL A 27 27.93 -15.73 9.48
CA VAL A 27 26.85 -16.72 9.53
C VAL A 27 27.08 -17.88 8.54
N GLY A 28 28.21 -17.88 7.82
CA GLY A 28 28.57 -18.92 6.86
C GLY A 28 27.63 -19.01 5.65
N VAL A 29 27.08 -17.88 5.20
CA VAL A 29 26.14 -17.81 4.07
C VAL A 29 26.67 -16.94 2.94
N GLY A 30 26.08 -17.06 1.75
CA GLY A 30 26.39 -16.18 0.64
C GLY A 30 25.92 -14.74 0.88
N ARG A 31 26.65 -13.75 0.32
CA ARG A 31 26.23 -12.34 0.33
C ARG A 31 24.83 -12.14 -0.27
N SER A 32 24.49 -12.91 -1.30
CA SER A 32 23.16 -12.92 -1.93
C SER A 32 22.04 -13.29 -0.96
N THR A 33 22.30 -14.20 0.00
CA THR A 33 21.33 -14.56 1.05
C THR A 33 21.02 -13.38 1.95
N ILE A 34 22.05 -12.63 2.37
CA ILE A 34 21.87 -11.45 3.22
C ILE A 34 21.17 -10.32 2.47
N ILE A 35 21.51 -10.12 1.19
CA ILE A 35 20.81 -9.17 0.31
C ILE A 35 19.32 -9.55 0.19
N ARG A 36 19.00 -10.82 -0.01
CA ARG A 36 17.61 -11.29 -0.11
C ARG A 36 16.83 -11.08 1.19
N VAL A 37 17.47 -11.30 2.34
CA VAL A 37 16.85 -11.00 3.66
C VAL A 37 16.50 -9.52 3.77
N ARG A 38 17.41 -8.61 3.40
CA ARG A 38 17.14 -7.16 3.40
C ARG A 38 16.00 -6.79 2.46
N GLN A 39 16.00 -7.36 1.25
CA GLN A 39 14.98 -7.10 0.26
C GLN A 39 13.60 -7.53 0.76
N VAL A 40 13.45 -8.76 1.25
CA VAL A 40 12.15 -9.26 1.74
C VAL A 40 11.67 -8.49 2.96
N ALA A 41 12.57 -8.09 3.86
CA ALA A 41 12.20 -7.25 5.01
C ALA A 41 11.75 -5.84 4.58
N HIS A 42 12.40 -5.24 3.58
CA HIS A 42 12.01 -3.95 3.02
C HIS A 42 10.66 -4.04 2.28
N GLU A 43 10.51 -5.04 1.40
CA GLU A 43 9.24 -5.31 0.70
C GLU A 43 8.11 -5.58 1.71
N GLY A 44 8.36 -6.34 2.77
CA GLY A 44 7.39 -6.56 3.84
C GLY A 44 7.03 -5.28 4.60
N ALA A 45 8.01 -4.41 4.88
CA ALA A 45 7.78 -3.11 5.51
C ALA A 45 6.97 -2.15 4.60
N LEU A 46 7.21 -2.19 3.29
CA LEU A 46 6.41 -1.43 2.33
C LEU A 46 5.02 -2.02 2.12
N ALA A 47 4.85 -3.34 2.17
CA ALA A 47 3.55 -3.97 2.00
C ALA A 47 2.60 -3.70 3.17
N VAL A 48 3.13 -3.47 4.37
CA VAL A 48 2.35 -2.93 5.51
C VAL A 48 2.26 -1.39 5.49
N SER A 49 2.99 -0.71 4.60
CA SER A 49 2.85 0.72 4.38
C SER A 49 1.74 0.92 3.36
N GLU A 50 0.56 1.32 3.82
CA GLU A 50 -0.56 1.57 2.92
C GLU A 50 -0.26 2.77 2.00
N PRO A 51 -0.55 2.69 0.69
CA PRO A 51 -0.33 3.80 -0.22
C PRO A 51 -1.31 4.97 0.02
N GLY A 52 -0.74 6.15 0.22
CA GLY A 52 -0.93 7.37 -0.56
C GLY A 52 0.46 7.90 -0.95
N TRP A 53 0.61 9.06 -1.59
CA TRP A 53 1.86 9.85 -1.66
C TRP A 53 2.81 9.62 -0.45
N PRO A 54 4.14 9.77 -0.56
CA PRO A 54 5.00 9.90 0.62
C PRO A 54 4.42 10.89 1.65
N GLY A 55 3.85 10.39 2.75
CA GLY A 55 3.14 11.17 3.78
C GLY A 55 1.61 11.15 3.72
N GLU A 56 1.01 10.58 2.68
CA GLU A 56 -0.42 10.37 2.51
C GLU A 56 -0.75 8.94 2.96
N SER A 57 -1.72 8.85 3.86
CA SER A 57 -2.17 7.63 4.50
C SER A 57 -3.19 6.89 3.60
N ALA A 58 -3.41 5.60 3.85
CA ALA A 58 -4.50 4.86 3.18
C ALA A 58 -5.86 5.54 3.33
N ARG A 59 -6.08 6.20 4.47
CA ARG A 59 -7.28 6.98 4.76
C ARG A 59 -7.44 8.13 3.77
N ASP A 60 -6.36 8.79 3.38
CA ASP A 60 -6.41 9.89 2.43
C ASP A 60 -6.77 9.36 1.02
N VAL A 61 -6.23 8.20 0.65
CA VAL A 61 -6.62 7.53 -0.60
C VAL A 61 -8.08 7.08 -0.56
N GLU A 62 -8.53 6.45 0.51
CA GLU A 62 -9.94 6.06 0.69
C GLU A 62 -10.88 7.28 0.65
N TRP A 63 -10.48 8.38 1.29
CA TRP A 63 -11.20 9.64 1.29
C TRP A 63 -11.38 10.20 -0.12
N VAL A 64 -10.30 10.25 -0.91
CA VAL A 64 -10.33 10.71 -2.30
C VAL A 64 -11.25 9.82 -3.14
N GLN A 65 -11.14 8.50 -2.99
CA GLN A 65 -11.98 7.55 -3.73
C GLN A 65 -13.47 7.69 -3.38
N ALA A 66 -13.79 7.86 -2.09
CA ALA A 66 -15.17 8.04 -1.62
C ALA A 66 -15.78 9.34 -2.14
N HIS A 67 -15.04 10.46 -2.13
CA HIS A 67 -15.52 11.73 -2.65
C HIS A 67 -15.77 11.68 -4.16
N ALA A 68 -14.87 11.03 -4.90
CA ALA A 68 -15.05 10.83 -6.33
C ALA A 68 -16.30 9.97 -6.64
N GLU A 69 -16.61 8.98 -5.80
CA GLU A 69 -17.83 8.17 -5.96
C GLU A 69 -19.11 8.95 -5.59
N ILE A 70 -19.09 9.78 -4.55
CA ILE A 70 -20.22 10.67 -4.20
C ILE A 70 -20.54 11.61 -5.36
N GLU A 71 -19.53 12.18 -6.01
CA GLU A 71 -19.72 13.04 -7.17
C GLU A 71 -20.40 12.29 -8.33
N ARG A 72 -19.89 11.09 -8.65
CA ARG A 72 -20.48 10.22 -9.70
C ARG A 72 -21.94 9.86 -9.38
N PHE A 73 -22.23 9.48 -8.14
CA PHE A 73 -23.59 9.20 -7.70
C PHE A 73 -24.48 10.44 -7.75
N GLY A 74 -23.95 11.61 -7.39
CA GLY A 74 -24.66 12.89 -7.51
C GLY A 74 -25.13 13.15 -8.93
N GLU A 75 -24.26 12.97 -9.93
CA GLU A 75 -24.61 13.11 -11.34
C GLU A 75 -25.64 12.07 -11.80
N ALA A 76 -25.48 10.80 -11.39
CA ALA A 76 -26.44 9.76 -11.71
C ALA A 76 -27.84 10.08 -11.15
N VAL A 77 -27.93 10.53 -9.90
CA VAL A 77 -29.19 10.90 -9.25
C VAL A 77 -29.82 12.10 -9.94
N LYS A 78 -29.05 13.14 -10.27
CA LYS A 78 -29.55 14.28 -11.06
C LYS A 78 -30.16 13.82 -12.38
N GLY A 79 -29.47 12.94 -13.10
CA GLY A 79 -29.98 12.35 -14.34
C GLY A 79 -31.29 11.58 -14.17
N LEU A 80 -31.45 10.83 -13.07
CA LEU A 80 -32.68 10.10 -12.76
C LEU A 80 -33.84 11.04 -12.42
N VAL A 81 -33.59 12.09 -11.63
CA VAL A 81 -34.62 13.10 -11.28
C VAL A 81 -35.17 13.78 -12.52
N VAL A 82 -34.30 14.15 -13.48
CA VAL A 82 -34.74 14.72 -14.76
C VAL A 82 -35.64 13.74 -15.52
N LYS A 83 -35.24 12.48 -15.65
CA LYS A 83 -36.04 11.44 -16.34
C LYS A 83 -37.40 11.26 -15.67
N LEU A 84 -37.44 11.14 -14.35
CA LEU A 84 -38.69 11.00 -13.60
C LEU A 84 -39.61 12.21 -13.82
N THR A 85 -39.07 13.42 -13.72
CA THR A 85 -39.85 14.66 -13.93
C THR A 85 -40.49 14.71 -15.32
N LEU A 86 -39.77 14.28 -16.36
CA LEU A 86 -40.29 14.22 -17.72
C LEU A 86 -41.39 13.17 -17.86
N LEU A 87 -41.22 11.99 -17.28
CA LEU A 87 -42.23 10.93 -17.27
C LEU A 87 -43.52 11.38 -16.58
N GLU A 88 -43.40 12.01 -15.41
CA GLU A 88 -44.57 12.50 -14.68
C GLU A 88 -45.29 13.66 -15.41
N LYS A 89 -44.56 14.52 -16.13
CA LYS A 89 -45.17 15.55 -16.98
C LYS A 89 -45.88 14.92 -18.18
N GLY A 90 -45.28 13.93 -18.82
CA GLY A 90 -45.88 13.20 -19.94
C GLY A 90 -47.13 12.41 -19.55
N ALA A 91 -47.19 11.86 -18.34
CA ALA A 91 -48.35 11.14 -17.82
C ALA A 91 -49.54 12.03 -17.39
N ARG A 92 -49.34 13.36 -17.29
CA ARG A 92 -50.37 14.34 -16.90
C ARG A 92 -51.03 15.06 -18.09
N ASN A 93 -50.53 14.84 -19.32
CA ASN A 93 -51.13 15.32 -20.57
C ASN A 93 -51.93 14.21 -21.25
#